data_AF-A0A966QSC5-F1
#
_entry.id   AF-A0A966QSC5-F1
#
_cell.length_a   1.000
_cell.length_b   1.000
_cell.length_c   1.000
_cell.angle_alpha   90.00
_cell.angle_beta   90.00
_cell.angle_gamma   90.00
#
_symmetry.space_group_name_H-M   'P 1'
#
loop_
_entity.id
_entity.type
_entity.pdbx_description
1 polymer ?
#
loop_
_entity_poly.entity_id
_entity_poly.type
_entity_poly.pdbx_seq_one_letter_code
_entity_poly.pdbx_strand_id
1 'polypeptide(L)'
;MTTHTTEHTAASHGDSAHGGADHAEHGMSTRGYINIALILAAITALEVSTYYVDFGPLFLPALLIMMVVKFFMVVSYFMHLKFDNKLFSWMFYAGLFLAVGVYVAALGTFHFFLR
;
A
#
# COMPACT_ATOMS: atom_id res chain seq x y z
N MET A 1 -51.65 -11.35 27.06
CA MET A 1 -52.12 -10.03 27.56
C MET A 1 -52.37 -10.26 29.05
N THR A 2 -51.59 -9.77 30.02
CA THR A 2 -50.80 -8.53 30.12
C THR A 2 -49.74 -8.68 31.23
N THR A 3 -48.53 -8.21 30.92
CA THR A 3 -47.36 -7.78 31.71
C THR A 3 -47.34 -7.89 33.24
N HIS A 4 -46.30 -8.55 33.76
CA HIS A 4 -45.62 -8.19 35.00
C HIS A 4 -44.39 -7.34 34.65
N THR A 5 -44.32 -6.10 35.11
CA THR A 5 -43.06 -5.34 35.17
C THR A 5 -43.01 -4.62 36.50
N THR A 6 -42.30 -5.24 37.44
CA THR A 6 -41.81 -4.63 38.66
C THR A 6 -40.49 -3.95 38.33
N GLU A 7 -40.38 -2.68 38.72
CA GLU A 7 -39.18 -1.87 38.60
C GLU A 7 -38.01 -2.45 39.42
N HIS A 8 -36.80 -2.35 38.89
CA HIS A 8 -35.59 -2.24 39.71
C HIS A 8 -34.54 -1.42 38.96
N THR A 9 -34.42 -0.16 39.35
CA THR A 9 -33.23 0.66 39.15
C THR A 9 -32.06 0.04 39.92
N ALA A 10 -30.98 -0.30 39.22
CA ALA A 10 -29.66 -0.42 39.82
C ALA A 10 -28.61 0.01 38.78
N ALA A 11 -27.83 1.02 39.17
CA ALA A 11 -26.75 1.60 38.40
C ALA A 11 -25.71 0.54 38.00
N SER A 12 -25.23 0.63 36.76
CA SER A 12 -23.93 0.09 36.37
C SER A 12 -23.16 1.19 35.66
N HIS A 13 -22.28 1.84 36.41
CA HIS A 13 -21.11 2.52 35.89
C HIS A 13 -20.24 1.45 35.20
N GLY A 14 -20.25 1.45 33.88
CA GLY A 14 -19.34 0.67 33.04
C GLY A 14 -18.49 1.62 32.23
N ASP A 15 -17.38 2.02 32.83
CA ASP A 15 -16.23 2.65 32.19
C ASP A 15 -15.95 1.99 30.83
N SER A 16 -16.32 2.67 29.73
CA SER A 16 -15.92 2.26 28.38
C SER A 16 -14.54 2.84 28.12
N ALA A 17 -13.60 2.32 28.91
CA ALA A 17 -12.18 2.43 28.70
C ALA A 17 -11.86 2.05 27.25
N HIS A 18 -10.92 2.81 26.70
CA HIS A 18 -10.17 2.51 25.49
C HIS A 18 -10.02 1.00 25.25
N GLY A 19 -10.72 0.52 24.22
CA GLY A 19 -10.59 -0.85 23.71
C GLY A 19 -9.20 -1.06 23.14
N GLY A 20 -8.27 -1.41 24.02
CA GLY A 20 -6.97 -1.99 23.70
C GLY A 20 -7.16 -3.27 22.91
N ALA A 21 -6.56 -3.29 21.72
CA ALA A 21 -5.46 -4.19 21.41
C ALA A 21 -5.53 -5.65 21.89
N ASP A 22 -6.61 -6.39 21.65
CA ASP A 22 -6.59 -7.86 21.86
C ASP A 22 -7.38 -8.61 20.79
N HIS A 23 -6.72 -8.91 19.67
CA HIS A 23 -6.97 -10.11 18.88
C HIS A 23 -5.64 -10.55 18.23
N ALA A 24 -4.88 -11.31 19.00
CA ALA A 24 -3.79 -12.14 18.49
C ALA A 24 -4.33 -13.52 18.13
N GLU A 25 -3.75 -14.08 17.07
CA GLU A 25 -3.83 -15.46 16.56
C GLU A 25 -4.78 -15.73 15.37
N HIS A 26 -4.13 -16.24 14.30
CA HIS A 26 -4.64 -16.73 13.01
C HIS A 26 -4.91 -15.69 11.91
N GLY A 27 -3.82 -15.29 11.25
CA GLY A 27 -3.84 -14.52 10.01
C GLY A 27 -2.64 -13.62 10.01
N MET A 28 -1.81 -13.72 8.97
CA MET A 28 -0.66 -12.85 8.75
C MET A 28 -1.08 -11.39 8.95
N SER A 29 -0.60 -10.79 10.04
CA SER A 29 -1.35 -9.76 10.78
C SER A 29 -1.74 -8.57 9.90
N THR A 30 -3.02 -8.20 9.92
CA THR A 30 -3.58 -6.95 9.38
C THR A 30 -2.71 -5.73 9.73
N ARG A 31 -2.04 -5.77 10.89
CA ARG A 31 -1.09 -4.75 11.37
C ARG A 31 0.11 -4.55 10.44
N GLY A 32 0.57 -5.60 9.77
CA GLY A 32 1.64 -5.52 8.77
C GLY A 32 1.23 -4.64 7.59
N TYR A 33 0.10 -4.93 6.95
CA TYR A 33 -0.40 -4.12 5.83
C TYR A 33 -0.64 -2.65 6.22
N ILE A 34 -1.16 -2.40 7.42
CA ILE A 34 -1.37 -1.04 7.94
C ILE A 34 -0.03 -0.30 8.09
N ASN A 35 1.02 -0.97 8.56
CA ASN A 35 2.36 -0.36 8.65
C ASN A 35 2.93 -0.03 7.26
N ILE A 36 2.78 -0.91 6.27
CA ILE A 36 3.18 -0.60 4.89
C ILE A 36 2.34 0.56 4.33
N ALA A 37 1.04 0.63 4.63
CA ALA A 37 0.17 1.74 4.25
C ALA A 37 0.68 3.08 4.79
N LEU A 38 1.05 3.11 6.07
CA LEU A 38 1.60 4.29 6.73
C LEU A 38 2.93 4.72 6.10
N ILE A 39 3.81 3.77 5.77
CA ILE A 39 5.07 4.08 5.08
C ILE A 39 4.78 4.69 3.70
N LEU A 40 3.88 4.09 2.91
CA LEU A 40 3.47 4.60 1.60
C LEU A 40 2.85 6.00 1.69
N ALA A 41 2.03 6.23 2.71
CA ALA A 41 1.45 7.53 3.01
C ALA A 41 2.54 8.55 3.36
N ALA A 42 3.54 8.18 4.17
CA ALA A 42 4.67 9.03 4.52
C ALA A 42 5.54 9.39 3.29
N ILE A 43 5.84 8.43 2.42
CA ILE A 43 6.55 8.69 1.15
C ILE A 43 5.72 9.63 0.26
N THR A 44 4.39 9.54 0.31
CA THR A 44 3.49 10.43 -0.43
C THR A 44 3.41 11.83 0.16
N ALA A 45 3.38 11.95 1.48
CA ALA A 45 3.50 13.24 2.14
C ALA A 45 4.85 13.90 1.83
N LEU A 46 5.94 13.13 1.78
CA LEU A 46 7.25 13.62 1.38
C LEU A 46 7.29 14.08 -0.09
N GLU A 47 6.65 13.35 -1.00
CA GLU A 47 6.51 13.76 -2.40
C GLU A 47 5.74 15.08 -2.51
N VAL A 48 4.61 15.19 -1.80
CA VAL A 48 3.81 16.41 -1.78
C VAL A 48 4.62 17.57 -1.18
N SER A 49 5.41 17.32 -0.13
CA SER A 49 6.24 18.37 0.49
C SER A 49 7.36 18.85 -0.44
N THR A 50 7.88 18.00 -1.33
CA THR A 50 8.85 18.44 -2.35
C THR A 50 8.27 19.41 -3.38
N TYR A 51 6.94 19.53 -3.53
CA TYR A 51 6.36 20.61 -4.35
C TYR A 51 6.40 21.98 -3.66
N TYR A 52 6.50 22.01 -2.33
CA TYR A 52 6.56 23.26 -1.56
C TYR A 52 8.00 23.74 -1.32
N VAL A 53 8.99 22.89 -1.56
CA VAL A 53 10.40 23.17 -1.31
C VAL A 53 11.19 22.91 -2.59
N ASP A 54 11.82 23.95 -3.15
CA ASP A 54 12.61 23.81 -4.38
C ASP A 54 13.91 23.04 -4.12
N PHE A 55 13.96 21.79 -4.56
CA PHE A 55 15.16 20.94 -4.50
C PHE A 55 16.07 21.09 -5.74
N GLY A 56 15.85 22.11 -6.56
CA GLY A 56 16.67 22.39 -7.74
C GLY A 56 16.68 21.23 -8.75
N PRO A 57 17.78 21.03 -9.50
CA PRO A 57 17.87 20.00 -10.56
C PRO A 57 17.70 18.55 -10.07
N LEU A 58 17.90 18.30 -8.76
CA LEU A 58 17.79 16.98 -8.15
C LEU A 58 16.35 16.58 -7.80
N PHE A 59 15.39 17.52 -7.87
CA PHE A 59 13.97 17.25 -7.62
C PHE A 59 13.42 16.14 -8.52
N LEU A 60 13.67 16.25 -9.83
CA LEU A 60 13.13 15.32 -10.83
C LEU A 60 13.63 13.88 -10.67
N PRO A 61 14.94 13.60 -10.52
CA PRO A 61 15.41 12.24 -10.27
C PRO A 61 14.96 11.72 -8.89
N ALA A 62 14.88 12.55 -7.86
CA ALA A 62 14.39 12.15 -6.54
C ALA A 62 12.91 11.71 -6.59
N LEU A 63 12.06 12.46 -7.29
CA LEU A 63 10.66 12.11 -7.52
C LEU A 63 10.52 10.79 -8.29
N LEU A 64 11.34 10.60 -9.34
CA LEU A 64 11.32 9.38 -10.13
C LEU A 64 11.63 8.14 -9.27
N ILE A 65 12.66 8.24 -8.42
CA ILE A 65 13.04 7.16 -7.51
C ILE A 65 11.90 6.87 -6.52
N MET A 66 11.31 7.89 -5.91
CA MET A 66 10.19 7.74 -4.98
C MET A 66 8.97 7.08 -5.65
N MET A 67 8.67 7.44 -6.90
CA MET A 67 7.61 6.79 -7.69
C MET A 67 7.86 5.30 -7.88
N VAL A 68 9.09 4.93 -8.29
CA VAL A 68 9.47 3.53 -8.50
C VAL A 68 9.35 2.74 -7.19
N VAL A 69 9.85 3.29 -6.09
CA VAL A 69 9.77 2.64 -4.77
C VAL A 69 8.32 2.40 -4.35
N LYS A 70 7.44 3.40 -4.50
CA LYS A 70 6.01 3.24 -4.20
C LYS A 70 5.37 2.17 -5.07
N PHE A 71 5.66 2.17 -6.36
CA PHE A 71 5.13 1.18 -7.29
C PHE A 71 5.46 -0.25 -6.84
N PHE A 72 6.74 -0.54 -6.54
CA PHE A 72 7.14 -1.86 -6.05
C PHE A 72 6.51 -2.23 -4.71
N MET A 73 6.39 -1.26 -3.80
CA MET A 73 5.78 -1.49 -2.48
C MET A 73 4.29 -1.82 -2.60
N VAL A 74 3.55 -1.11 -3.46
CA VAL A 74 2.12 -1.37 -3.74
C VAL A 74 1.94 -2.74 -4.39
N VAL A 75 2.69 -3.06 -5.43
CA VAL A 75 2.61 -4.36 -6.12
C VAL A 75 2.93 -5.51 -5.16
N SER A 76 4.00 -5.39 -4.37
CA SER A 76 4.44 -6.51 -3.52
C SER A 76 3.53 -6.75 -2.32
N TYR A 77 3.01 -5.68 -1.70
CA TYR A 77 2.27 -5.78 -0.43
C TYR A 77 0.76 -5.57 -0.61
N PHE A 78 0.31 -4.57 -1.38
CA PHE A 78 -1.12 -4.26 -1.52
C PHE A 78 -1.84 -5.09 -2.57
N MET A 79 -1.15 -5.56 -3.62
CA MET A 79 -1.73 -6.52 -4.57
C MET A 79 -1.70 -7.96 -4.08
N HIS A 80 -1.40 -8.20 -2.79
CA HIS A 80 -1.41 -9.53 -2.16
C HIS A 80 -0.35 -10.53 -2.68
N LEU A 81 0.46 -10.16 -3.67
CA LEU A 81 1.44 -11.01 -4.36
C LEU A 81 2.48 -11.71 -3.47
N LYS A 82 2.82 -11.12 -2.31
CA LYS A 82 3.75 -11.71 -1.33
C LYS A 82 3.10 -12.78 -0.45
N PHE A 83 1.79 -12.74 -0.32
CA PHE A 83 0.99 -13.61 0.53
C PHE A 83 0.19 -14.64 -0.26
N ASP A 84 0.05 -14.41 -1.56
CA ASP A 84 -0.50 -15.34 -2.54
C ASP A 84 0.60 -16.23 -3.16
N ASN A 85 0.20 -17.22 -3.96
CA ASN A 85 1.12 -18.15 -4.61
C ASN A 85 2.16 -17.41 -5.48
N LYS A 86 3.42 -17.83 -5.40
CA LYS A 86 4.57 -17.26 -6.16
C LYS A 86 4.32 -17.15 -7.67
N LEU A 87 3.36 -17.91 -8.21
CA LEU A 87 2.92 -17.86 -9.60
C LEU A 87 2.40 -16.47 -10.00
N PHE A 88 1.60 -15.80 -9.15
CA PHE A 88 1.09 -14.46 -9.45
C PHE A 88 2.20 -13.41 -9.44
N SER A 89 3.11 -13.49 -8.47
CA SER A 89 4.32 -12.64 -8.45
C SER A 89 5.12 -12.84 -9.73
N TRP A 90 5.37 -14.10 -10.12
CA TRP A 90 6.15 -14.41 -11.30
C TRP A 90 5.50 -13.95 -12.61
N MET A 91 4.19 -14.15 -12.78
CA MET A 91 3.45 -13.64 -13.94
C MET A 91 3.52 -12.11 -14.04
N PHE A 92 3.42 -11.40 -12.92
CA PHE A 92 3.53 -9.94 -12.92
C PHE A 92 4.93 -9.48 -13.34
N TYR A 93 5.99 -10.06 -12.76
CA TYR A 93 7.37 -9.72 -13.14
C TYR A 93 7.70 -10.12 -14.57
N ALA A 94 7.18 -11.26 -15.06
CA ALA A 94 7.32 -11.68 -16.44
C ALA A 94 6.62 -10.70 -17.40
N GLY A 95 5.41 -10.25 -17.06
CA GLY A 95 4.69 -9.21 -17.80
C GLY A 95 5.43 -7.87 -17.82
N LEU A 96 5.97 -7.44 -16.67
CA LEU A 96 6.79 -6.22 -16.57
C LEU A 96 8.05 -6.31 -17.44
N PHE A 97 8.75 -7.44 -17.37
CA PHE A 97 9.95 -7.69 -18.19
C PHE A 97 9.61 -7.70 -19.67
N LEU A 98 8.52 -8.37 -20.06
CA LEU A 98 8.06 -8.42 -21.44
C LEU A 98 7.64 -7.02 -21.94
N ALA A 99 6.94 -6.23 -21.12
CA ALA A 99 6.55 -4.87 -21.47
C ALA A 99 7.78 -3.98 -21.73
N VAL A 100 8.78 -4.02 -20.84
CA VAL A 100 10.05 -3.29 -21.03
C VAL A 100 10.79 -3.80 -22.27
N GLY A 101 10.85 -5.12 -22.48
CA GLY A 101 11.50 -5.72 -23.64
C GLY A 101 10.86 -5.31 -24.96
N VAL A 102 9.53 -5.35 -25.06
CA VAL A 102 8.78 -4.90 -26.24
C VAL A 102 8.96 -3.40 -26.46
N TYR A 103 8.94 -2.59 -25.39
CA TYR A 103 9.18 -1.15 -25.49
C TYR A 103 10.57 -0.84 -26.06
N VAL A 104 11.61 -1.49 -25.54
CA VAL A 104 13.00 -1.33 -26.04
C VAL A 104 13.12 -1.82 -27.48
N ALA A 105 12.50 -2.96 -27.83
CA ALA A 105 12.51 -3.48 -29.20
C ALA A 105 11.81 -2.53 -30.19
N ALA A 106 10.68 -1.93 -29.79
CA ALA A 106 9.99 -0.92 -30.57
C ALA A 106 10.87 0.32 -30.78
N LEU A 107 11.47 0.87 -29.70
CA LEU A 107 12.39 2.00 -29.80
C LEU A 107 13.62 1.69 -30.67
N GLY A 108 14.17 0.48 -30.57
CA GLY A 108 15.28 0.02 -31.40
C GLY A 108 14.90 -0.04 -32.88
N THR A 109 13.69 -0.54 -33.19
CA THR A 109 13.15 -0.56 -34.56
C THR A 109 12.97 0.85 -35.09
N PHE A 110 12.40 1.77 -34.31
CA PHE A 110 12.25 3.17 -34.72
C PHE A 110 13.59 3.87 -34.92
N HIS A 111 14.58 3.68 -34.05
CA HIS A 111 15.92 4.27 -34.23
C HIS A 111 16.66 3.71 -35.44
N PHE A 112 16.48 2.42 -35.75
CA PHE A 112 17.00 1.81 -36.97
C PHE A 112 16.31 2.34 -38.24
N PHE A 113 15.02 2.68 -38.16
CA PHE A 113 14.21 3.13 -39.29
C PHE A 113 14.20 4.67 -39.50
N LEU A 114 14.52 5.45 -38.45
CA LEU A 114 14.62 6.93 -38.48
C LEU A 114 16.05 7.43 -38.78
N ARG A 115 16.99 6.52 -39.05
CA ARG A 115 18.35 6.81 -39.51
C ARG A 115 18.47 6.50 -41.00
#